data_AF-A0A8U0QL26-F1
#
_entry.id   AF-A0A8U0QL26-F1
#
_cell.length_a   1.000
_cell.length_b   1.000
_cell.length_c   1.000
_cell.angle_alpha   90.00
_cell.angle_beta   90.00
_cell.angle_gamma   90.00
#
_symmetry.space_group_name_H-M   'P 1'
#
loop_
_entity.id
_entity.type
_entity.pdbx_description
1 polymer ?
#
loop_
_entity_poly.entity_id
_entity_poly.type
_entity_poly.pdbx_seq_one_letter_code
_entity_poly.pdbx_strand_id
1 'polypeptide(L)'
;MSALSMVYHKKFMRVFLTNPLAFRVTARHSWDDTNNHMLTLTAFSHLCKKATTTVMVYIPEASLLCRSSSFTFTLQNSCPEGLQIVYVSRKPISDHEWIHTDPVDHMDNKRLFNLPVNYRPPSQLGVLIPTTDNIYNADPSHPHPRQHYPISKNSGRYKQCAGKRSAEECGCTDRLKVSPLAINSDCRQRVLRLTFPVTDFNITLFLRRTNHADHPLCSPYFVTVTEVNNRTSWNVTGTHATPTMDRMRQYFEDSLKNNLYNPEGLQISFYVNHLQSP
;
A
#
# COMPACT_ATOMS: atom_id res chain seq x y z
N MET A 1 -34.50 -60.21 -5.14
CA MET A 1 -33.16 -59.64 -5.37
C MET A 1 -33.32 -58.33 -6.11
N SER A 2 -33.32 -57.21 -5.37
CA SER A 2 -33.44 -55.86 -5.95
C SER A 2 -32.08 -55.43 -6.47
N ALA A 3 -31.98 -55.17 -7.77
CA ALA A 3 -30.78 -54.63 -8.38
C ALA A 3 -30.63 -53.16 -7.94
N LEU A 4 -29.71 -52.92 -7.01
CA LEU A 4 -29.18 -51.59 -6.70
C LEU A 4 -28.57 -51.00 -7.97
N SER A 5 -29.33 -50.13 -8.64
CA SER A 5 -28.81 -49.28 -9.71
C SER A 5 -27.77 -48.33 -9.11
N MET A 6 -26.49 -48.68 -9.24
CA MET A 6 -25.40 -47.72 -9.08
C MET A 6 -25.54 -46.65 -10.16
N VAL A 7 -26.18 -45.53 -9.84
CA VAL A 7 -26.17 -44.34 -10.70
C VAL A 7 -24.75 -43.82 -10.70
N TYR A 8 -23.98 -44.17 -11.73
CA TYR A 8 -22.65 -43.62 -11.94
C TYR A 8 -22.81 -42.15 -12.31
N HIS A 9 -22.69 -41.26 -11.32
CA HIS A 9 -22.78 -39.83 -11.59
C HIS A 9 -21.55 -39.38 -12.41
N LYS A 10 -21.77 -39.19 -13.71
CA LYS A 10 -20.74 -38.73 -14.66
C LYS A 10 -20.29 -37.32 -14.28
N LYS A 11 -18.99 -37.11 -14.12
CA LYS A 11 -18.41 -35.78 -13.91
C LYS A 11 -18.45 -34.99 -15.22
N PHE A 12 -19.39 -34.06 -15.34
CA PHE A 12 -19.54 -33.25 -16.56
C PHE A 12 -18.47 -32.15 -16.64
N MET A 13 -18.30 -31.38 -15.57
CA MET A 13 -17.29 -30.32 -15.50
C MET A 13 -15.86 -30.88 -15.41
N ARG A 14 -14.93 -30.28 -16.16
CA ARG A 14 -13.48 -30.57 -16.13
C ARG A 14 -12.70 -29.31 -15.77
N VAL A 15 -11.62 -29.46 -15.00
CA VAL A 15 -10.81 -28.34 -14.50
C VAL A 15 -9.42 -28.41 -15.10
N PHE A 16 -8.96 -27.31 -15.68
CA PHE A 16 -7.63 -27.16 -16.27
C PHE A 16 -6.92 -25.95 -15.66
N LEU A 17 -5.60 -26.09 -15.49
CA LEU A 17 -4.71 -25.06 -14.96
C LEU A 17 -3.66 -24.73 -16.02
N THR A 18 -3.45 -23.45 -16.33
CA THR A 18 -2.38 -23.06 -17.26
C THR A 18 -0.99 -23.23 -16.64
N ASN A 19 -0.88 -23.04 -15.32
CA ASN A 19 0.34 -23.31 -14.56
C ASN A 19 -0.01 -24.07 -13.25
N PRO A 20 0.10 -25.41 -13.21
CA PRO A 20 -0.20 -26.19 -12.01
C PRO A 20 0.89 -26.11 -10.92
N LEU A 21 2.08 -25.59 -11.22
CA LEU A 21 3.17 -25.41 -10.25
C LEU A 21 3.08 -24.08 -9.48
N ALA A 22 2.18 -23.20 -9.91
CA ALA A 22 1.90 -21.92 -9.27
C ALA A 22 1.02 -22.08 -8.03
N PHE A 23 -0.04 -22.91 -8.16
CA PHE A 23 -1.01 -23.17 -7.12
C PHE A 23 -1.41 -24.64 -7.14
N ARG A 24 -1.61 -25.22 -5.96
CA ARG A 24 -2.29 -26.50 -5.86
C ARG A 24 -3.79 -26.23 -5.85
N VAL A 25 -4.51 -26.69 -6.86
CA VAL A 25 -5.97 -26.58 -6.92
C VAL A 25 -6.57 -27.98 -6.87
N THR A 26 -7.48 -28.21 -5.93
CA THR A 26 -8.23 -29.46 -5.81
C THR A 26 -9.68 -29.23 -6.19
N ALA A 27 -10.24 -30.17 -6.94
CA ALA A 27 -11.63 -30.15 -7.40
C ALA A 27 -12.43 -31.25 -6.72
N ARG A 28 -13.53 -30.88 -6.08
CA ARG A 28 -14.51 -31.82 -5.53
C ARG A 28 -15.80 -31.69 -6.34
N HIS A 29 -16.32 -32.83 -6.79
CA HIS A 29 -17.60 -32.90 -7.48
C HIS A 29 -18.65 -33.44 -6.52
N SER A 30 -19.83 -32.84 -6.53
CA SER A 30 -21.01 -33.30 -5.80
C SER A 30 -22.26 -33.06 -6.62
N TRP A 31 -23.37 -33.63 -6.18
CA TRP A 31 -24.69 -33.40 -6.76
C TRP A 31 -25.63 -32.98 -5.63
N ASP A 32 -26.48 -31.99 -5.89
CA ASP A 32 -27.51 -31.59 -4.94
C ASP A 32 -28.76 -32.46 -5.06
N ASP A 33 -29.73 -32.25 -4.16
CA ASP A 33 -31.00 -33.00 -4.14
C ASP A 33 -31.85 -32.79 -5.40
N THR A 34 -31.56 -31.75 -6.18
CA THR A 34 -32.18 -31.46 -7.48
C THR A 34 -31.35 -31.97 -8.66
N ASN A 35 -30.33 -32.80 -8.40
CA ASN A 35 -29.45 -33.42 -9.38
C ASN A 35 -28.59 -32.41 -10.20
N ASN A 36 -28.36 -31.20 -9.68
CA ASN A 36 -27.42 -30.27 -10.28
C ASN A 36 -25.99 -30.73 -9.99
N HIS A 37 -25.14 -30.73 -11.01
CA HIS A 37 -23.70 -31.00 -10.84
C HIS A 37 -23.03 -29.78 -10.19
N MET A 38 -22.48 -29.96 -8.99
CA MET A 38 -21.73 -28.95 -8.26
C MET A 38 -20.22 -29.22 -8.33
N LEU A 39 -19.44 -28.15 -8.49
CA LEU A 39 -17.99 -28.18 -8.48
C LEU A 39 -17.46 -27.22 -7.41
N THR A 40 -16.80 -27.78 -6.38
CA THR A 40 -16.08 -27.00 -5.38
C THR A 40 -14.59 -27.01 -5.71
N LEU A 41 -14.01 -25.83 -5.87
CA LEU A 41 -12.58 -25.64 -6.10
C LEU A 41 -11.94 -25.12 -4.81
N THR A 42 -10.90 -25.79 -4.35
CA THR A 42 -10.07 -25.31 -3.23
C THR A 42 -8.67 -25.04 -3.75
N ALA A 43 -8.20 -23.81 -3.59
CA ALA A 43 -6.88 -23.38 -4.03
C ALA A 43 -5.95 -23.20 -2.83
N PHE A 44 -4.73 -23.70 -2.96
CA PHE A 44 -3.66 -23.55 -1.98
C PHE A 44 -2.50 -22.82 -2.66
N SER A 45 -2.16 -21.64 -2.14
CA SER A 45 -0.99 -20.87 -2.56
C SER A 45 0.25 -21.35 -1.81
N HIS A 46 1.38 -21.42 -2.50
CA HIS A 46 2.67 -21.53 -1.82
C HIS A 46 3.06 -20.16 -1.24
N LEU A 47 3.33 -20.10 0.07
CA LEU A 47 3.78 -18.86 0.70
C LEU A 47 5.01 -18.31 -0.03
N CYS A 48 5.05 -16.99 -0.19
CA CYS A 48 6.17 -16.23 -0.75
C CYS A 48 6.58 -16.53 -2.21
N LYS A 49 5.84 -17.37 -2.94
CA LYS A 49 6.12 -17.63 -4.37
C LYS A 49 5.23 -16.79 -5.27
N LYS A 50 5.80 -15.74 -5.88
CA LYS A 50 5.09 -14.94 -6.89
C LYS A 50 4.69 -15.81 -8.08
N ALA A 51 3.40 -15.94 -8.33
CA ALA A 51 2.90 -16.74 -9.43
C ALA A 51 1.49 -16.32 -9.85
N THR A 52 1.14 -16.65 -11.08
CA THR A 52 -0.22 -16.47 -11.63
C THR A 52 -0.58 -17.74 -12.39
N THR A 53 -1.83 -18.19 -12.26
CA THR A 53 -2.38 -19.30 -13.04
C THR A 53 -3.81 -19.00 -13.41
N THR A 54 -4.25 -19.50 -14.56
CA THR A 54 -5.64 -19.40 -14.99
C THR A 54 -6.29 -20.76 -14.77
N VAL A 55 -7.41 -20.75 -14.05
CA VAL A 55 -8.28 -21.90 -13.88
C VAL A 55 -9.36 -21.82 -14.93
N MET A 56 -9.45 -22.83 -15.77
CA MET A 56 -10.53 -23.00 -16.74
C MET A 56 -11.39 -24.17 -16.30
N VAL A 57 -12.68 -23.93 -16.16
CA VAL A 57 -13.67 -25.00 -15.99
C VAL A 57 -14.41 -25.17 -17.31
N TYR A 58 -14.25 -26.34 -17.89
CA TYR A 58 -14.84 -26.74 -19.14
C TYR A 58 -16.09 -27.59 -18.88
N ILE A 59 -17.21 -27.20 -19.49
CA ILE A 59 -18.50 -27.87 -19.40
C ILE A 59 -18.87 -28.33 -20.82
N PRO A 60 -18.58 -29.60 -21.16
CA PRO A 60 -19.03 -30.16 -22.43
C PRO A 60 -20.55 -30.23 -22.44
N GLU A 61 -21.16 -29.95 -23.60
CA GLU A 61 -22.61 -30.18 -23.82
C GLU A 61 -23.50 -29.40 -22.83
N ALA A 62 -23.04 -28.23 -22.36
CA ALA A 62 -23.77 -27.42 -21.40
C ALA A 62 -25.14 -26.93 -21.92
N SER A 63 -25.31 -26.87 -23.24
CA SER A 63 -26.57 -26.50 -23.89
C SER A 63 -26.68 -27.16 -25.26
N LEU A 64 -27.92 -27.37 -25.74
CA LEU A 64 -28.20 -27.83 -27.11
C LEU A 64 -27.69 -26.85 -28.17
N LEU A 65 -27.51 -25.57 -27.82
CA LEU A 65 -27.02 -24.53 -28.72
C LEU A 65 -25.50 -24.33 -28.66
N CYS A 66 -24.88 -24.67 -27.53
CA CYS A 66 -23.44 -24.51 -27.32
C CYS A 66 -22.80 -25.86 -27.05
N ARG A 67 -22.03 -26.37 -28.03
CA ARG A 67 -21.30 -27.66 -27.91
C ARG A 67 -20.36 -27.70 -26.69
N SER A 68 -19.87 -26.54 -26.25
CA SER A 68 -19.08 -26.41 -25.04
C SER A 68 -19.24 -25.02 -24.44
N SER A 69 -19.34 -24.96 -23.12
CA SER A 69 -19.22 -23.72 -22.36
C SER A 69 -18.01 -23.80 -21.44
N SER A 70 -17.37 -22.67 -21.17
CA SER A 70 -16.29 -22.60 -20.20
C SER A 70 -16.34 -21.32 -19.40
N PHE A 71 -15.97 -21.39 -18.14
CA PHE A 71 -15.68 -20.20 -17.35
C PHE A 71 -14.22 -20.23 -16.91
N THR A 72 -13.58 -19.06 -16.96
CA THR A 72 -12.16 -18.90 -16.63
C THR A 72 -12.00 -17.83 -15.57
N PHE A 73 -11.14 -18.08 -14.60
CA PHE A 73 -10.74 -17.08 -13.63
C PHE A 73 -9.25 -17.23 -13.33
N THR A 74 -8.62 -16.13 -12.92
CA THR A 74 -7.19 -16.08 -12.66
C THR A 74 -6.93 -16.09 -11.15
N LEU A 75 -6.03 -16.97 -10.71
CA LEU A 75 -5.46 -16.95 -9.38
C LEU A 75 -4.10 -16.27 -9.44
N GLN A 76 -3.90 -15.25 -8.62
CA GLN A 76 -2.67 -14.47 -8.56
C GLN A 76 -2.13 -14.46 -7.14
N ASN A 77 -0.89 -14.90 -6.96
CA ASN A 77 -0.14 -14.89 -5.71
C ASN A 77 0.93 -13.82 -5.80
N SER A 78 0.51 -12.60 -6.07
CA SER A 78 1.35 -11.41 -6.13
C SER A 78 0.47 -10.18 -5.92
N CYS A 79 1.08 -9.02 -5.71
CA CYS A 79 0.34 -7.78 -5.58
C CYS A 79 -0.35 -7.46 -6.92
N PRO A 80 -1.69 -7.33 -6.97
CA PRO A 80 -2.37 -6.88 -8.16
C PRO A 80 -1.94 -5.46 -8.52
N GLU A 81 -2.00 -5.13 -9.81
CA GLU A 81 -1.68 -3.80 -10.29
C GLU A 81 -2.63 -2.75 -9.67
N GLY A 82 -2.04 -1.60 -9.31
CA GLY A 82 -2.77 -0.50 -8.68
C GLY A 82 -3.12 -0.70 -7.20
N LEU A 83 -2.74 -1.83 -6.58
CA LEU A 83 -2.90 -2.01 -5.14
C LEU A 83 -1.94 -1.11 -4.37
N GLN A 84 -2.47 -0.34 -3.43
CA GLN A 84 -1.70 0.60 -2.61
C GLN A 84 -2.06 0.43 -1.14
N ILE A 85 -1.08 0.62 -0.26
CA ILE A 85 -1.33 0.81 1.17
C ILE A 85 -1.53 2.30 1.39
N VAL A 86 -2.68 2.67 1.93
CA VAL A 86 -3.03 4.07 2.22
C VAL A 86 -3.32 4.25 3.69
N TYR A 87 -2.88 5.37 4.24
CA TYR A 87 -3.32 5.84 5.55
C TYR A 87 -4.63 6.61 5.38
N VAL A 88 -5.65 6.29 6.18
CA VAL A 88 -6.91 7.03 6.23
C VAL A 88 -7.09 7.62 7.62
N SER A 89 -7.12 8.94 7.70
CA SER A 89 -7.41 9.66 8.94
C SER A 89 -8.86 9.45 9.38
N ARG A 90 -9.10 9.35 10.69
CA ARG A 90 -10.47 9.27 11.28
C ARG A 90 -11.37 10.42 10.84
N LYS A 91 -10.78 11.60 10.64
CA LYS A 91 -11.42 12.76 10.01
C LYS A 91 -10.72 12.96 8.66
N PRO A 92 -11.20 12.35 7.57
CA PRO A 92 -10.55 12.54 6.27
C PRO A 92 -10.61 14.03 5.86
N ILE A 93 -9.66 14.44 5.02
CA ILE A 93 -9.68 15.71 4.31
C ILE A 93 -9.72 15.30 2.83
N SER A 94 -10.68 15.82 2.08
CA SER A 94 -10.75 15.53 0.64
C SER A 94 -9.56 16.15 -0.10
N ASP A 95 -9.19 15.59 -1.26
CA ASP A 95 -8.09 16.13 -2.08
C ASP A 95 -8.35 17.60 -2.46
N HIS A 96 -9.61 17.95 -2.75
CA HIS A 96 -9.99 19.33 -3.05
C HIS A 96 -9.78 20.25 -1.84
N GLU A 97 -10.24 19.87 -0.65
CA GLU A 97 -9.99 20.65 0.57
C GLU A 97 -8.50 20.76 0.90
N TRP A 98 -7.74 19.67 0.67
CA TRP A 98 -6.31 19.66 0.88
C TRP A 98 -5.58 20.68 0.01
N ILE A 99 -6.05 20.92 -1.21
CA ILE A 99 -5.39 21.83 -2.15
C ILE A 99 -5.92 23.25 -2.01
N HIS A 100 -7.23 23.43 -1.85
CA HIS A 100 -7.90 24.72 -2.04
C HIS A 100 -8.48 25.36 -0.79
N THR A 101 -8.53 24.67 0.36
CA THR A 101 -9.18 25.20 1.58
C THR A 101 -8.28 25.12 2.80
N ASP A 102 -8.67 25.74 3.92
CA ASP A 102 -7.98 25.65 5.21
C ASP A 102 -8.87 24.89 6.22
N PRO A 103 -8.96 23.55 6.16
CA PRO A 103 -9.82 22.79 7.07
C PRO A 103 -9.35 22.96 8.52
N VAL A 104 -10.30 23.20 9.42
CA VAL A 104 -10.06 23.35 10.87
C VAL A 104 -10.56 22.13 11.65
N ASP A 105 -10.02 21.94 12.85
CA ASP A 105 -10.53 20.94 13.78
C ASP A 105 -11.67 21.49 14.66
N HIS A 106 -12.17 20.67 15.57
CA HIS A 106 -13.23 21.03 16.52
C HIS A 106 -12.88 22.19 17.47
N MET A 107 -11.61 22.60 17.55
CA MET A 107 -11.13 23.73 18.35
C MET A 107 -10.68 24.90 17.46
N ASP A 108 -11.13 24.93 16.20
CA ASP A 108 -10.80 25.95 15.19
C ASP A 108 -9.30 26.02 14.80
N ASN A 109 -8.53 24.97 15.10
CA ASN A 109 -7.12 24.93 14.71
C ASN A 109 -6.97 24.44 13.26
N LYS A 110 -6.15 25.14 12.47
CA LYS A 110 -5.80 24.70 11.10
C LYS A 110 -5.21 23.28 11.12
N ARG A 111 -5.78 22.39 10.32
CA ARG A 111 -5.35 20.98 10.21
C ARG A 111 -4.24 20.76 9.19
N LEU A 112 -3.98 21.75 8.35
CA LEU A 112 -2.94 21.72 7.33
C LEU A 112 -1.90 22.82 7.59
N PHE A 113 -0.67 22.55 7.18
CA PHE A 113 0.44 23.49 7.21
C PHE A 113 1.01 23.66 5.81
N ASN A 114 1.17 24.91 5.39
CA ASN A 114 1.76 25.26 4.09
C ASN A 114 3.28 25.27 4.21
N LEU A 115 3.94 24.44 3.40
CA LEU A 115 5.39 24.37 3.40
C LEU A 115 5.98 25.58 2.67
N PRO A 116 7.06 26.19 3.18
CA PRO A 116 7.81 27.20 2.45
C PRO A 116 8.30 26.70 1.08
N VAL A 117 8.52 27.61 0.14
CA VAL A 117 9.09 27.27 -1.17
C VAL A 117 10.45 26.59 -0.97
N ASN A 118 10.68 25.49 -1.72
CA ASN A 118 11.87 24.65 -1.63
C ASN A 118 12.15 24.12 -0.22
N TYR A 119 11.12 23.90 0.60
CA TYR A 119 11.27 23.41 1.96
C TYR A 119 12.08 22.10 2.00
N ARG A 120 13.09 22.10 2.88
CA ARG A 120 13.94 20.93 3.15
C ARG A 120 13.75 20.48 4.60
N PRO A 121 13.42 19.20 4.85
CA PRO A 121 13.27 18.70 6.20
C PRO A 121 14.57 18.82 7.02
N PRO A 122 14.45 19.12 8.33
CA PRO A 122 15.57 19.03 9.27
C PRO A 122 16.22 17.63 9.29
N SER A 123 17.50 17.57 9.59
CA SER A 123 18.22 16.30 9.80
C SER A 123 18.66 16.14 11.27
N GLN A 124 19.26 15.00 11.59
CA GLN A 124 19.89 14.74 12.89
C GLN A 124 21.01 15.73 13.25
N LEU A 125 21.58 16.39 12.25
CA LEU A 125 22.66 17.37 12.44
C LEU A 125 22.14 18.78 12.76
N GLY A 126 20.85 19.05 12.57
CA GLY A 126 20.29 20.37 12.81
C GLY A 126 19.18 20.79 11.84
N VAL A 127 18.36 21.75 12.24
CA VAL A 127 17.34 22.39 11.39
C VAL A 127 17.96 23.08 10.15
N LEU A 128 19.19 23.58 10.28
CA LEU A 128 19.93 24.27 9.22
C LEU A 128 20.74 23.35 8.31
N ILE A 129 20.78 22.04 8.60
CA ILE A 129 21.63 21.07 7.90
C ILE A 129 20.77 19.95 7.32
N PRO A 130 19.93 20.20 6.29
CA PRO A 130 19.24 19.13 5.60
C PRO A 130 20.25 18.19 4.93
N THR A 131 19.96 16.88 4.93
CA THR A 131 20.85 15.84 4.41
C THR A 131 20.19 14.92 3.38
N THR A 132 18.88 15.06 3.15
CA THR A 132 18.15 14.22 2.20
C THR A 132 17.87 14.94 0.89
N ASP A 133 17.54 14.15 -0.13
CA ASP A 133 17.15 14.63 -1.45
C ASP A 133 15.68 15.06 -1.54
N ASN A 134 14.94 15.02 -0.44
CA ASN A 134 13.55 15.44 -0.44
C ASN A 134 13.44 16.95 -0.31
N ILE A 135 12.99 17.56 -1.39
CA ILE A 135 12.51 18.93 -1.45
C ILE A 135 11.00 18.88 -1.54
N TYR A 136 10.35 19.79 -0.82
CA TYR A 136 8.90 19.96 -0.85
C TYR A 136 8.56 21.37 -1.30
N ASN A 137 7.36 21.54 -1.86
CA ASN A 137 6.92 22.80 -2.47
C ASN A 137 8.00 23.38 -3.40
N ALA A 138 8.45 22.56 -4.35
CA ALA A 138 9.60 22.86 -5.19
C ALA A 138 9.28 23.97 -6.21
N ASP A 139 10.18 24.95 -6.31
CA ASP A 139 10.20 25.96 -7.35
C ASP A 139 11.65 26.27 -7.75
N PRO A 140 12.09 25.82 -8.94
CA PRO A 140 13.43 26.07 -9.45
C PRO A 140 13.77 27.54 -9.72
N SER A 141 12.77 28.43 -9.78
CA SER A 141 13.01 29.87 -9.95
C SER A 141 13.52 30.55 -8.67
N HIS A 142 13.39 29.87 -7.53
CA HIS A 142 13.83 30.34 -6.22
C HIS A 142 15.13 29.66 -5.78
N PRO A 143 15.98 30.34 -4.98
CA PRO A 143 17.22 29.75 -4.51
C PRO A 143 16.96 28.52 -3.63
N HIS A 144 17.92 27.59 -3.66
CA HIS A 144 17.87 26.42 -2.80
C HIS A 144 18.22 26.81 -1.35
N PRO A 145 17.32 26.62 -0.37
CA PRO A 145 17.56 27.07 1.00
C PRO A 145 18.58 26.16 1.72
N ARG A 146 19.19 26.71 2.78
CA ARG A 146 20.05 25.97 3.73
C ARG A 146 21.26 25.29 3.06
N GLN A 147 21.94 26.02 2.17
CA GLN A 147 23.12 25.56 1.42
C GLN A 147 24.47 25.91 2.07
N HIS A 148 24.52 26.23 3.37
CA HIS A 148 25.77 26.66 3.99
C HIS A 148 26.80 25.52 4.08
N TYR A 149 26.38 24.34 4.49
CA TYR A 149 27.25 23.19 4.73
C TYR A 149 27.44 22.32 3.48
N PRO A 150 28.64 21.74 3.24
CA PRO A 150 28.91 20.88 2.09
C PRO A 150 27.93 19.70 1.93
N ILE A 151 27.55 19.05 3.03
CA ILE A 151 26.56 17.95 3.00
C ILE A 151 25.19 18.41 2.52
N SER A 152 24.78 19.64 2.86
CA SER A 152 23.52 20.21 2.43
C SER A 152 23.57 20.64 0.96
N LYS A 153 24.73 21.14 0.48
CA LYS A 153 24.98 21.43 -0.94
C LYS A 153 24.89 20.20 -1.84
N ASN A 154 25.34 19.05 -1.32
CA ASN A 154 25.38 17.79 -2.05
C ASN A 154 24.08 16.97 -1.98
N SER A 155 23.06 17.49 -1.29
CA SER A 155 21.74 16.88 -1.13
C SER A 155 20.65 17.84 -1.62
N GLY A 156 19.39 17.39 -1.63
CA GLY A 156 18.27 18.22 -2.08
C GLY A 156 18.21 18.25 -3.60
N ARG A 157 17.92 17.10 -4.20
CA ARG A 157 17.78 16.96 -5.65
C ARG A 157 16.31 17.03 -6.04
N TYR A 158 15.98 17.92 -6.96
CA TYR A 158 14.65 17.92 -7.58
C TYR A 158 14.37 16.57 -8.25
N LYS A 159 13.12 16.15 -8.16
CA LYS A 159 12.56 14.96 -8.77
C LYS A 159 11.69 15.37 -9.96
N GLN A 160 10.41 15.63 -9.74
CA GLN A 160 9.48 16.10 -10.76
C GLN A 160 9.92 17.45 -11.37
N CYS A 161 10.58 18.30 -10.57
CA CYS A 161 11.08 19.61 -11.00
C CYS A 161 12.51 19.56 -11.58
N ALA A 162 13.12 18.38 -11.77
CA ALA A 162 14.48 18.28 -12.27
C ALA A 162 14.63 18.93 -13.66
N GLY A 163 15.58 19.85 -13.80
CA GLY A 163 15.87 20.54 -15.07
C GLY A 163 14.82 21.56 -15.51
N LYS A 164 13.85 21.89 -14.65
CA LYS A 164 12.80 22.90 -14.90
C LYS A 164 13.26 24.29 -14.43
N ARG A 165 12.63 25.33 -14.96
CA ARG A 165 12.96 26.74 -14.64
C ARG A 165 11.99 27.39 -13.66
N SER A 166 10.77 26.87 -13.52
CA SER A 166 9.75 27.39 -12.60
C SER A 166 8.87 26.27 -12.05
N ALA A 167 8.07 26.59 -11.02
CA ALA A 167 7.10 25.67 -10.43
C ALA A 167 6.05 25.17 -11.46
N GLU A 168 5.62 26.02 -12.40
CA GLU A 168 4.64 25.67 -13.42
C GLU A 168 5.19 24.60 -14.38
N GLU A 169 6.47 24.73 -14.76
CA GLU A 169 7.14 23.76 -15.64
C GLU A 169 7.32 22.38 -15.01
N CYS A 170 7.18 22.25 -13.68
CA CYS A 170 7.18 20.96 -13.00
C CYS A 170 5.95 20.10 -13.35
N GLY A 171 4.84 20.71 -13.77
CA GLY A 171 3.63 19.96 -14.16
C GLY A 171 2.97 19.19 -13.00
N CYS A 172 3.01 19.75 -11.79
CA CYS A 172 2.44 19.14 -10.61
C CYS A 172 0.90 19.10 -10.66
N THR A 173 0.34 17.93 -11.02
CA THR A 173 -1.10 17.68 -10.97
C THR A 173 -1.61 17.61 -9.53
N ASP A 174 -2.92 17.79 -9.33
CA ASP A 174 -3.54 17.74 -8.01
C ASP A 174 -3.30 16.42 -7.28
N ARG A 175 -3.31 15.30 -8.02
CA ARG A 175 -2.94 13.98 -7.51
C ARG A 175 -1.50 13.93 -6.96
N LEU A 176 -0.56 14.64 -7.60
CA LEU A 176 0.82 14.73 -7.12
C LEU A 176 0.92 15.61 -5.87
N LYS A 177 0.14 16.70 -5.79
CA LYS A 177 0.15 17.62 -4.64
C LYS A 177 -0.32 16.97 -3.34
N VAL A 178 -1.27 16.04 -3.42
CA VAL A 178 -1.78 15.28 -2.25
C VAL A 178 -1.01 13.99 -1.98
N SER A 179 -0.10 13.59 -2.88
CA SER A 179 0.60 12.31 -2.78
C SER A 179 1.51 12.25 -1.53
N PRO A 180 1.50 11.13 -0.78
CA PRO A 180 2.43 10.90 0.33
C PRO A 180 3.79 10.32 -0.10
N LEU A 181 3.97 9.99 -1.38
CA LEU A 181 5.17 9.33 -1.85
C LEU A 181 6.36 10.30 -1.93
N ALA A 182 7.52 9.88 -1.42
CA ALA A 182 8.75 10.67 -1.46
C ALA A 182 9.18 11.03 -2.88
N ILE A 183 8.86 10.19 -3.88
CA ILE A 183 9.14 10.48 -5.30
C ILE A 183 8.37 11.71 -5.81
N ASN A 184 7.24 12.04 -5.18
CA ASN A 184 6.39 13.19 -5.50
C ASN A 184 6.60 14.36 -4.54
N SER A 185 7.67 14.34 -3.72
CA SER A 185 7.89 15.35 -2.67
C SER A 185 7.86 16.78 -3.22
N ASP A 186 8.46 17.00 -4.40
CA ASP A 186 8.53 18.29 -5.08
C ASP A 186 7.16 18.97 -5.18
N CYS A 187 6.12 18.19 -5.53
CA CYS A 187 4.78 18.69 -5.74
C CYS A 187 3.99 18.87 -4.45
N ARG A 188 4.45 18.33 -3.32
CA ARG A 188 3.70 18.38 -2.07
C ARG A 188 3.92 19.73 -1.39
N GLN A 189 2.89 20.55 -1.43
CA GLN A 189 2.92 21.93 -0.92
C GLN A 189 2.42 22.04 0.52
N ARG A 190 1.59 21.08 0.96
CA ARG A 190 0.91 21.11 2.26
C ARG A 190 1.04 19.77 2.97
N VAL A 191 1.05 19.80 4.29
CA VAL A 191 1.15 18.62 5.16
C VAL A 191 0.15 18.68 6.30
N LEU A 192 -0.17 17.54 6.91
CA LEU A 192 -0.96 17.51 8.13
C LEU A 192 -0.22 18.26 9.24
N ARG A 193 -0.95 19.15 9.92
CA ARG A 193 -0.49 19.80 11.13
C ARG A 193 -0.87 18.93 12.31
N LEU A 194 0.12 18.59 13.14
CA LEU A 194 -0.08 17.87 14.38
C LEU A 194 0.38 18.76 15.54
N THR A 195 -0.37 18.74 16.64
CA THR A 195 0.03 19.41 17.88
C THR A 195 1.08 18.57 18.58
N PHE A 196 2.21 19.18 18.91
CA PHE A 196 3.35 18.53 19.52
C PHE A 196 3.26 18.61 21.07
N PRO A 197 3.65 17.57 21.85
CA PRO A 197 4.11 16.25 21.43
C PRO A 197 3.00 15.38 20.87
N VAL A 198 3.35 14.50 19.94
CA VAL A 198 2.42 13.50 19.43
C VAL A 198 2.77 12.17 20.08
N THR A 199 1.87 11.68 20.92
CA THR A 199 2.00 10.40 21.62
C THR A 199 0.96 9.43 21.09
N ASP A 200 1.40 8.22 20.74
CA ASP A 200 0.57 7.07 20.40
C ASP A 200 -0.50 7.37 19.33
N PHE A 201 -0.11 8.12 18.29
CA PHE A 201 -1.00 8.47 17.20
C PHE A 201 -1.34 7.21 16.39
N ASN A 202 -2.61 6.82 16.44
CA ASN A 202 -3.10 5.63 15.77
C ASN A 202 -3.00 5.75 14.24
N ILE A 203 -2.31 4.79 13.63
CA ILE A 203 -2.18 4.65 12.18
C ILE A 203 -3.07 3.49 11.72
N THR A 204 -4.18 3.82 11.06
CA THR A 204 -5.03 2.82 10.42
C THR A 204 -4.73 2.78 8.93
N LEU A 205 -4.31 1.61 8.46
CA LEU A 205 -3.92 1.38 7.08
C LEU A 205 -5.00 0.59 6.34
N PHE A 206 -5.18 0.91 5.06
CA PHE A 206 -6.10 0.24 4.16
C PHE A 206 -5.40 -0.16 2.88
N LEU A 207 -5.86 -1.27 2.29
CA LEU A 207 -5.59 -1.64 0.91
C LEU A 207 -6.58 -0.93 0.01
N ARG A 208 -6.05 -0.11 -0.89
CA ARG A 208 -6.81 0.61 -1.91
C ARG A 208 -6.51 0.06 -3.29
N ARG A 209 -7.56 -0.14 -4.09
CA ARG A 209 -7.46 -0.50 -5.50
C ARG A 209 -8.55 0.23 -6.29
N THR A 210 -8.22 0.68 -7.50
CA THR A 210 -9.17 1.35 -8.40
C THR A 210 -10.47 0.55 -8.56
N ASN A 211 -11.62 1.21 -8.43
CA ASN A 211 -12.96 0.62 -8.54
C ASN A 211 -13.32 -0.45 -7.49
N HIS A 212 -12.58 -0.52 -6.38
CA HIS A 212 -12.91 -1.37 -5.24
C HIS A 212 -13.01 -0.53 -3.98
N ALA A 213 -13.81 -1.00 -3.01
CA ALA A 213 -13.84 -0.40 -1.68
C ALA A 213 -12.48 -0.58 -1.00
N ASP A 214 -12.11 0.39 -0.16
CA ASP A 214 -10.94 0.26 0.70
C ASP A 214 -11.15 -0.88 1.70
N HIS A 215 -10.17 -1.76 1.83
CA HIS A 215 -10.19 -2.88 2.77
C HIS A 215 -9.19 -2.63 3.91
N PRO A 216 -9.57 -2.78 5.19
CA PRO A 216 -8.63 -2.64 6.30
C PRO A 216 -7.43 -3.58 6.10
N LEU A 217 -6.23 -3.05 6.32
CA LEU A 217 -5.01 -3.86 6.29
C LEU A 217 -4.86 -4.54 7.66
N CYS A 218 -5.19 -5.82 7.74
CA CYS A 218 -5.15 -6.64 8.96
C CYS A 218 -4.36 -7.94 8.78
N SER A 219 -4.24 -8.76 9.83
CA SER A 219 -3.64 -10.10 9.70
C SER A 219 -4.28 -10.90 8.55
N PRO A 220 -3.50 -11.59 7.68
CA PRO A 220 -2.10 -11.98 7.84
C PRO A 220 -1.07 -11.00 7.25
N TYR A 221 -1.47 -9.78 6.86
CA TYR A 221 -0.53 -8.79 6.33
C TYR A 221 0.39 -8.26 7.44
N PHE A 222 1.59 -7.84 7.05
CA PHE A 222 2.55 -7.15 7.89
C PHE A 222 3.10 -5.95 7.14
N VAL A 223 3.55 -4.95 7.89
CA VAL A 223 4.13 -3.73 7.33
C VAL A 223 5.51 -3.48 7.90
N THR A 224 6.33 -2.80 7.12
CA THR A 224 7.55 -2.15 7.60
C THR A 224 7.33 -0.64 7.55
N VAL A 225 7.94 0.08 8.49
CA VAL A 225 7.88 1.54 8.53
C VAL A 225 9.29 2.06 8.33
N THR A 226 9.45 3.08 7.49
CA THR A 226 10.73 3.72 7.22
C THR A 226 10.52 5.22 7.12
N GLU A 227 11.35 5.99 7.80
CA GLU A 227 11.32 7.45 7.72
C GLU A 227 12.13 7.89 6.49
N VAL A 228 11.53 8.73 5.66
CA VAL A 228 12.05 9.07 4.32
C VAL A 228 13.01 10.26 4.32
N ASN A 229 13.15 10.97 5.45
CA ASN A 229 13.97 12.16 5.62
C ASN A 229 15.12 11.97 6.63
N ASN A 230 15.47 10.73 6.98
CA ASN A 230 16.46 10.34 7.98
C ASN A 230 16.30 11.01 9.36
N ARG A 231 15.07 11.34 9.78
CA ARG A 231 14.78 11.83 11.13
C ARG A 231 14.78 10.67 12.14
N THR A 232 15.06 11.01 13.40
CA THR A 232 15.09 10.05 14.53
C THR A 232 14.12 10.42 15.64
N SER A 233 13.47 11.58 15.54
CA SER A 233 12.52 12.07 16.53
C SER A 233 11.14 11.41 16.41
N TRP A 234 11.12 10.09 16.27
CA TRP A 234 9.90 9.30 16.10
C TRP A 234 10.11 7.88 16.63
N ASN A 235 9.01 7.20 16.97
CA ASN A 235 8.99 5.79 17.30
C ASN A 235 7.67 5.17 16.83
N VAL A 236 7.71 3.90 16.46
CA VAL A 236 6.52 3.13 16.10
C VAL A 236 6.35 2.01 17.10
N THR A 237 5.15 1.95 17.68
CA THR A 237 4.72 0.90 18.59
C THR A 237 3.63 0.07 17.91
N GLY A 238 3.58 -1.23 18.22
CA GLY A 238 2.58 -2.15 17.67
C GLY A 238 2.91 -3.60 18.02
N THR A 239 2.08 -4.53 17.55
CA THR A 239 2.36 -5.95 17.76
C THR A 239 3.45 -6.42 16.80
N HIS A 240 4.55 -6.92 17.37
CA HIS A 240 5.73 -7.35 16.61
C HIS A 240 5.82 -8.86 16.41
N ALA A 241 4.94 -9.65 17.02
CA ALA A 241 4.98 -11.10 16.93
C ALA A 241 3.56 -11.67 16.84
N THR A 242 3.35 -12.46 15.80
CA THR A 242 2.22 -13.39 15.65
C THR A 242 2.78 -14.66 15.02
N PRO A 243 2.14 -15.84 15.19
CA PRO A 243 2.66 -17.08 14.61
C PRO A 243 2.92 -17.00 13.09
N THR A 244 2.12 -16.23 12.36
CA THR A 244 2.32 -15.98 10.92
C THR A 244 3.52 -15.06 10.68
N MET A 245 3.68 -14.00 11.47
CA MET A 245 4.82 -13.08 11.34
C MET A 245 6.16 -13.76 11.63
N ASP A 246 6.22 -14.68 12.59
CA ASP A 246 7.47 -15.37 12.92
C ASP A 246 7.94 -16.25 11.77
N ARG A 247 7.02 -16.96 11.09
CA ARG A 247 7.33 -17.70 9.85
C ARG A 247 7.82 -16.78 8.74
N MET A 248 7.20 -15.60 8.58
CA MET A 248 7.61 -14.64 7.56
C MET A 248 8.96 -14.00 7.86
N ARG A 249 9.27 -13.75 9.14
CA ARG A 249 10.57 -13.23 9.58
C ARG A 249 11.68 -14.23 9.27
N GLN A 250 11.50 -15.50 9.60
CA GLN A 250 12.45 -16.57 9.26
C GLN A 250 12.68 -16.65 7.75
N TYR A 251 11.62 -16.55 6.96
CA TYR A 251 11.74 -16.62 5.50
C TYR A 251 12.51 -15.43 4.90
N PHE A 252 12.34 -14.23 5.46
CA PHE A 252 12.95 -13.01 4.95
C PHE A 252 14.16 -12.54 5.74
N GLU A 253 14.71 -13.36 6.64
CA GLU A 253 15.80 -12.99 7.55
C GLU A 253 16.99 -12.36 6.81
N ASP A 254 17.35 -12.90 5.65
CA ASP A 254 18.46 -12.39 4.83
C ASP A 254 18.13 -11.11 4.02
N SER A 255 16.85 -10.76 3.90
CA SER A 255 16.36 -9.71 2.98
C SER A 255 15.69 -8.52 3.66
N LEU A 256 15.09 -8.71 4.84
CA LEU A 256 14.39 -7.68 5.58
C LEU A 256 15.24 -7.20 6.76
N LYS A 257 15.85 -6.03 6.59
CA LYS A 257 16.59 -5.34 7.66
C LYS A 257 15.68 -4.58 8.64
N ASN A 258 14.43 -4.36 8.26
CA ASN A 258 13.49 -3.53 9.02
C ASN A 258 12.57 -4.38 9.89
N ASN A 259 12.13 -3.80 11.01
CA ASN A 259 11.13 -4.42 11.88
C ASN A 259 9.80 -4.64 11.13
N LEU A 260 9.23 -5.82 11.36
CA LEU A 260 7.88 -6.17 10.91
C LEU A 260 6.86 -5.82 12.00
N TYR A 261 5.76 -5.22 11.58
CA TYR A 261 4.65 -4.84 12.45
C TYR A 261 3.35 -5.46 11.95
N ASN A 262 2.50 -5.87 12.88
CA ASN A 262 1.08 -6.03 12.59
C ASN A 262 0.51 -4.64 12.25
N PRO A 263 -0.18 -4.46 11.10
CA PRO A 263 -0.84 -3.20 10.78
C PRO A 263 -1.95 -2.85 11.77
N GLU A 264 -2.53 -3.82 12.48
CA GLU A 264 -3.52 -3.58 13.53
C GLU A 264 -2.84 -3.08 14.81
N GLY A 265 -3.37 -1.97 15.36
CA GLY A 265 -2.82 -1.35 16.57
C GLY A 265 -1.52 -0.61 16.36
N LEU A 266 -1.13 -0.33 15.10
CA LEU A 266 0.05 0.46 14.78
C LEU A 266 -0.11 1.90 15.28
N GLN A 267 0.88 2.37 16.03
CA GLN A 267 0.92 3.71 16.60
C GLN A 267 2.26 4.37 16.28
N ILE A 268 2.23 5.67 16.07
CA ILE A 268 3.44 6.48 15.88
C ILE A 268 3.48 7.60 16.92
N SER A 269 4.65 7.78 17.50
CA SER A 269 4.95 8.89 18.40
C SER A 269 6.01 9.78 17.77
N PHE A 270 5.89 11.10 17.96
CA PHE A 270 6.89 12.08 17.56
C PHE A 270 7.39 12.83 18.80
N TYR A 271 8.71 12.89 18.97
CA TYR A 271 9.36 13.48 20.15
C TYR A 271 10.08 14.78 19.81
N VAL A 272 10.38 15.60 20.83
CA VAL A 272 11.22 16.78 20.64
C VAL A 272 12.63 16.25 20.47
N ASN A 273 13.27 16.67 19.38
CA ASN A 273 14.71 16.67 19.33
C ASN A 273 15.13 18.13 19.18
N HIS A 274 15.83 18.67 20.17
CA HIS A 274 16.23 20.09 20.20
C HIS A 274 17.04 20.51 18.97
N LEU A 275 17.66 19.56 18.26
CA LEU A 275 18.38 19.81 17.01
C LEU A 275 17.45 19.89 15.78
N GLN A 276 16.25 19.32 15.86
CA GLN A 276 15.30 19.18 14.73
C GLN A 276 14.03 20.03 14.90
N SER A 277 13.85 20.68 16.05
CA SER A 277 12.77 21.63 16.29
C SER A 277 13.16 23.01 15.76
N PRO A 278 12.33 23.66 14.92
CA PRO A 278 12.50 25.08 14.59
C PRO A 278 12.25 25.98 15.80
#